data_AF-A0A5K1CHK3-F1
#
_entry.id   AF-A0A5K1CHK3-F1
#
_cell.length_a   1.000
_cell.length_b   1.000
_cell.length_c   1.000
_cell.angle_alpha   90.00
_cell.angle_beta   90.00
_cell.angle_gamma   90.00
#
_symmetry.space_group_name_H-M   'P 1'
#
loop_
_entity.id
_entity.type
_entity.pdbx_description
1 polymer ?
#
loop_
_entity_poly.entity_id
_entity_poly.type
_entity_poly.pdbx_seq_one_letter_code
_entity_poly.pdbx_strand_id
1 'polypeptide(L)' 'AMMKDQFANYVVQKVIDTCDDQQLELILSRIRVHLNALRRYTYGKHIVARVEKLIANG' A
#
# COMPACT_ATOMS: atom_id res chain seq x y z
N ALA A 1 10.46 8.84 1.52
CA ALA A 1 9.48 8.24 0.58
C ALA A 1 8.19 7.92 1.33
N MET A 2 7.03 8.31 0.80
CA MET A 2 5.75 8.43 1.56
C MET A 2 5.32 7.17 2.31
N MET A 3 5.46 5.98 1.71
CA MET A 3 5.01 4.71 2.33
C MET A 3 5.78 4.32 3.60
N LYS A 4 6.99 4.87 3.79
CA LYS A 4 7.86 4.58 4.95
C LYS A 4 7.83 5.69 5.99
N ASP A 5 7.17 6.79 5.67
CA ASP A 5 7.11 7.98 6.51
C ASP A 5 6.04 7.83 7.59
N GLN A 6 6.30 8.39 8.77
CA GLN A 6 5.42 8.25 9.93
C GLN A 6 4.04 8.91 9.76
N PHE A 7 3.89 9.89 8.87
CA PHE A 7 2.62 10.57 8.60
C PHE A 7 2.12 10.30 7.17
N ALA A 8 3.00 10.33 6.18
CA ALA A 8 2.57 10.16 4.79
C ALA A 8 2.08 8.74 4.47
N ASN A 9 2.41 7.73 5.31
CA ASN A 9 1.84 6.39 5.16
C ASN A 9 0.31 6.39 5.28
N TYR A 10 -0.28 7.28 6.09
CA TYR A 10 -1.73 7.40 6.23
C TYR A 10 -2.37 7.95 4.95
N VAL A 11 -1.69 8.87 4.26
CA VAL A 11 -2.16 9.39 2.97
C VAL A 11 -2.18 8.26 1.94
N VAL A 12 -1.14 7.42 1.89
CA VAL A 12 -1.11 6.28 0.95
C VAL A 12 -2.21 5.28 1.27
N GLN A 13 -2.45 4.96 2.55
CA GLN A 13 -3.58 4.11 2.95
C GLN A 13 -4.91 4.72 2.51
N LYS A 14 -5.09 6.02 2.73
CA LYS A 14 -6.34 6.69 2.34
C LYS A 14 -6.55 6.69 0.84
N VAL A 15 -5.50 6.89 0.04
CA VAL A 15 -5.57 6.81 -1.42
C VAL A 15 -6.03 5.42 -1.86
N ILE A 16 -5.44 4.35 -1.30
CA ILE A 16 -5.84 2.95 -1.58
C ILE A 16 -7.32 2.71 -1.22
N ASP A 17 -7.84 3.41 -0.21
CA ASP A 17 -9.21 3.24 0.27
C ASP A 17 -10.24 4.06 -0.53
N THR A 18 -9.80 5.02 -1.35
CA THR A 18 -10.69 5.96 -2.04
C THR A 18 -10.55 5.97 -3.55
N CYS A 19 -9.55 5.29 -4.11
CA CYS A 19 -9.36 5.19 -5.54
C CYS A 19 -10.41 4.27 -6.19
N ASP A 20 -10.70 4.51 -7.47
CA ASP A 20 -11.51 3.58 -8.26
C ASP A 20 -10.74 2.28 -8.59
N ASP A 21 -11.43 1.29 -9.14
CA ASP A 21 -10.85 -0.04 -9.40
C ASP A 21 -9.66 0.00 -10.37
N GLN A 22 -9.71 0.86 -11.40
CA GLN A 22 -8.63 0.99 -12.38
C GLN A 22 -7.38 1.62 -11.76
N GLN A 23 -7.58 2.67 -10.98
CA GLN A 23 -6.52 3.31 -10.20
C GLN A 23 -5.94 2.36 -9.16
N LEU A 24 -6.81 1.59 -8.47
CA LEU A 24 -6.40 0.62 -7.47
C LEU A 24 -5.52 -0.44 -8.11
N GLU A 25 -5.91 -1.03 -9.23
CA GLU A 25 -5.12 -2.02 -9.95
C GLU A 25 -3.73 -1.48 -10.32
N LEU A 26 -3.67 -0.26 -10.85
CA LEU A 26 -2.41 0.41 -11.17
C LEU A 26 -1.54 0.60 -9.92
N ILE A 27 -2.11 1.10 -8.83
CA ILE A 27 -1.39 1.32 -7.56
C ILE A 27 -0.88 -0.01 -6.99
N LEU A 28 -1.71 -1.04 -6.95
CA LEU A 28 -1.35 -2.36 -6.46
C LEU A 28 -0.22 -2.98 -7.29
N SER A 29 -0.27 -2.86 -8.62
CA SER A 29 0.80 -3.36 -9.50
C SER A 29 2.16 -2.75 -9.16
N ARG A 30 2.20 -1.45 -8.82
CA ARG A 30 3.42 -0.72 -8.44
C ARG A 30 3.87 -1.05 -7.02
N ILE A 31 2.96 -1.27 -6.08
CA ILE A 31 3.34 -1.60 -4.70
C ILE A 31 3.82 -3.06 -4.58
N ARG A 32 3.24 -3.99 -5.34
CA ARG A 32 3.58 -5.43 -5.30
C ARG A 32 5.08 -5.70 -5.42
N VAL A 33 5.77 -5.02 -6.35
CA VAL A 33 7.23 -5.19 -6.55
C VAL A 33 8.08 -4.70 -5.38
N HIS A 34 7.50 -3.94 -4.45
CA HIS A 34 8.17 -3.34 -3.30
C HIS A 34 7.76 -3.95 -1.95
N LEU A 35 6.83 -4.92 -1.91
CA LEU A 35 6.28 -5.47 -0.66
C LEU A 35 7.37 -6.02 0.28
N ASN A 36 8.32 -6.79 -0.24
CA ASN A 36 9.43 -7.35 0.55
C ASN A 36 10.30 -6.26 1.20
N ALA A 37 10.50 -5.14 0.50
CA ALA A 37 11.23 -4.01 1.06
C ALA A 37 10.40 -3.31 2.14
N LEU A 38 9.09 -3.07 1.88
CA LEU A 38 8.19 -2.37 2.79
C LEU A 38 7.96 -3.10 4.11
N ARG A 39 7.97 -4.44 4.13
CA ARG A 39 7.85 -5.27 5.34
C ARG A 39 8.88 -4.93 6.42
N ARG A 40 10.07 -4.47 6.03
CA ARG A 40 11.17 -4.13 6.95
C ARG A 40 11.05 -2.74 7.57
N TYR A 41 10.11 -1.91 7.11
CA TYR A 41 9.95 -0.55 7.62
C TYR A 41 8.79 -0.47 8.62
N THR A 42 9.03 0.21 9.75
CA THR A 42 8.10 0.38 10.86
C THR A 42 6.71 0.81 10.40
N TYR A 43 6.64 1.80 9.51
CA TYR A 43 5.37 2.33 8.97
C TYR A 43 4.95 1.64 7.66
N GLY A 44 5.91 1.12 6.89
CA GLY A 44 5.65 0.44 5.61
C GLY A 44 4.84 -0.86 5.75
N LYS A 45 4.96 -1.55 6.89
CA LYS A 45 4.20 -2.78 7.18
C LYS A 45 2.67 -2.59 7.11
N HIS A 46 2.16 -1.39 7.39
CA HIS A 46 0.72 -1.11 7.33
C HIS A 46 0.20 -1.11 5.89
N ILE A 47 1.01 -0.59 4.95
CA ILE A 47 0.71 -0.66 3.51
C ILE A 47 0.71 -2.10 3.03
N VAL A 48 1.70 -2.90 3.47
CA VAL A 48 1.78 -4.33 3.12
C VAL A 48 0.53 -5.07 3.56
N ALA A 49 0.13 -4.93 4.83
CA ALA A 49 -1.06 -5.59 5.37
C ALA A 49 -2.33 -5.20 4.60
N ARG A 50 -2.47 -3.91 4.22
CA ARG A 50 -3.63 -3.45 3.44
C ARG A 50 -3.66 -4.06 2.04
N VAL A 51 -2.52 -4.06 1.35
CA VAL A 51 -2.39 -4.62 0.00
C VAL A 51 -2.65 -6.11 0.00
N GLU A 52 -2.08 -6.87 0.93
CA GLU A 52 -2.29 -8.32 1.02
C GLU A 52 -3.77 -8.67 1.26
N LYS A 53 -4.46 -7.90 2.12
CA LYS A 53 -5.91 -8.07 2.34
C LYS A 53 -6.71 -7.83 1.06
N LEU A 54 -6.37 -6.81 0.27
CA LEU A 54 -7.05 -6.51 -0.99
C LEU A 54 -6.80 -7.58 -2.04
N ILE A 55 -5.59 -8.13 -2.09
CA ILE A 55 -5.25 -9.24 -3.01
C ILE A 55 -5.98 -10.53 -2.63
N ALA A 56 -6.12 -10.82 -1.34
CA ALA A 56 -6.80 -12.02 -0.87
C ALA A 56 -8.33 -11.98 -1.05
N ASN A 57 -8.90 -10.77 -1.19
CA ASN A 57 -10.34 -10.55 -1.28
C ASN A 57 -10.85 -10.32 -2.71
N GLY A 58 -9.97 -10.36 -3.72
CA GLY A 58 -10.32 -10.28 -5.15
C GLY A 58 -10.08 -11.60 -5.83
#